data_AF-A0A975JD80-F1
#
_entry.id   AF-A0A975JD80-F1
#
_cell.length_a   1.000
_cell.length_b   1.000
_cell.length_c   1.000
_cell.angle_alpha   90.00
_cell.angle_beta   90.00
_cell.angle_gamma   90.00
#
_symmetry.space_group_name_H-M   'P 1'
#
loop_
_entity.id
_entity.type
_entity.pdbx_description
1 polymer ?
#
loop_
_entity_poly.entity_id
_entity_poly.type
_entity_poly.pdbx_seq_one_letter_code
_entity_poly.pdbx_strand_id
1 'polypeptide(L)'
;MIALQTTPTAPRTIPPVDHIETDTDAWRDMLNAARMATFDHHLKPETPQPWLDELVSRTLTHEAANDPRTRKRRKTDAQAFREAVAAFAVDLVRESANEASQGFLYRPVCRAELKATFVSRTNFEVLTAYWEAMGWLEKVNHTYHYIDFDGEKTDLVDYAKAARYRATPAFLTLAADHGITPETVAQYFERSFKDSALVQVRESKGGNYLRPQKGKLVKWADHKIKPHLKQIQYLNTMMQEHNYSLTSPPAVRRLFNCSDREDFDLDLGGRLYAVSDDNWRNMPKAERAKITIDGCATVEVDVKASHLSILYALHGQTLVYRPDPYYLKGVPRWIVKGLVVAWMGRGKQPSRWPQKMIEEFHEKEGKKLGRVHRAKDIGAAMLARHPVLGELKPDVLDWANLQYEEAQCFIGAMMKLHEDSIPSLPVHDSLRVRVDDLERVSEVLKAEYRSRLGFVPVLEMNL
;
A
#
# COMPACT_ATOMS: atom_id res chain seq x y z
N MET A 1 -4.05 -7.98 43.72
CA MET A 1 -4.79 -8.28 42.48
C MET A 1 -6.18 -7.69 42.58
N ILE A 2 -6.37 -6.49 42.01
CA ILE A 2 -7.69 -5.88 41.84
C ILE A 2 -7.89 -5.82 40.34
N ALA A 3 -8.74 -6.69 39.80
CA ALA A 3 -9.13 -6.66 38.40
C ALA A 3 -10.01 -5.42 38.19
N LEU A 4 -9.46 -4.43 37.47
CA LEU A 4 -10.26 -3.32 36.93
C LEU A 4 -11.17 -3.91 35.85
N GLN A 5 -12.43 -4.15 36.21
CA GLN A 5 -13.50 -4.36 35.23
C GLN A 5 -13.70 -3.03 34.49
N THR A 6 -13.18 -2.94 33.27
CA THR A 6 -13.56 -1.86 32.34
C THR A 6 -14.99 -2.14 31.88
N THR A 7 -15.92 -1.31 32.34
CA THR A 7 -17.29 -1.28 31.83
C THR A 7 -17.25 -0.90 30.33
N PRO A 8 -17.97 -1.60 29.44
CA PRO A 8 -18.07 -1.18 28.05
C PRO A 8 -18.70 0.21 27.98
N THR A 9 -17.99 1.15 27.37
CA THR A 9 -18.48 2.51 27.09
C THR A 9 -19.74 2.42 26.25
N ALA A 10 -20.83 3.04 26.72
CA ALA A 10 -22.09 3.10 25.96
C ALA A 10 -21.83 3.67 24.55
N PRO A 11 -22.53 3.16 23.51
CA PRO A 11 -22.36 3.66 22.14
C PRO A 11 -22.65 5.17 22.12
N ARG A 12 -21.67 5.93 21.63
CA ARG A 12 -21.73 7.40 21.59
C ARG A 12 -22.90 7.83 20.70
N THR A 13 -23.72 8.76 21.18
CA THR A 13 -24.80 9.36 20.40
C THR A 13 -24.19 10.32 19.37
N ILE A 14 -24.03 9.84 18.15
CA ILE A 14 -23.61 10.65 17.01
C ILE A 14 -24.89 11.22 16.35
N PRO A 15 -25.04 12.55 16.20
CA PRO A 15 -26.24 13.14 15.61
C PRO A 15 -26.41 12.71 14.14
N PRO A 16 -27.66 12.45 13.68
CA PRO A 16 -27.97 12.19 12.27
C PRO A 16 -27.44 13.30 11.35
N VAL A 17 -27.06 12.95 10.11
CA VAL A 17 -26.55 13.89 9.10
C VAL A 17 -27.50 15.07 8.85
N ASP A 18 -28.80 14.85 8.98
CA ASP A 18 -29.84 15.87 8.77
C ASP A 18 -29.75 17.06 9.76
N HIS A 19 -28.92 16.94 10.80
CA HIS A 19 -28.70 17.98 11.81
C HIS A 19 -27.33 18.66 11.73
N ILE A 20 -26.51 18.35 10.72
CA ILE A 20 -25.16 18.90 10.57
C ILE A 20 -25.13 19.87 9.37
N GLU A 21 -24.59 21.07 9.54
CA GLU A 21 -24.37 22.00 8.42
C GLU A 21 -23.36 21.42 7.44
N THR A 22 -23.89 20.84 6.34
CA THR A 22 -23.13 20.07 5.34
C THR A 22 -22.27 20.90 4.38
N ASP A 23 -22.20 22.22 4.56
CA ASP A 23 -21.42 23.15 3.73
C ASP A 23 -20.41 23.99 4.53
N THR A 24 -19.86 23.41 5.59
CA THR A 24 -18.77 24.00 6.37
C THR A 24 -17.43 23.33 6.06
N ASP A 25 -16.33 24.06 6.22
CA ASP A 25 -14.99 23.46 6.09
C ASP A 25 -14.76 22.35 7.13
N ALA A 26 -15.32 22.50 8.33
CA ALA A 26 -15.29 21.48 9.37
C ALA A 26 -15.97 20.17 8.95
N TRP A 27 -17.12 20.24 8.25
CA TRP A 27 -17.79 19.06 7.69
C TRP A 27 -16.92 18.37 6.63
N ARG A 28 -16.30 19.15 5.75
CA ARG A 28 -15.40 18.62 4.72
C ARG A 28 -14.18 17.95 5.33
N ASP A 29 -13.56 18.58 6.32
CA ASP A 29 -12.39 18.05 7.03
C ASP A 29 -12.71 16.75 7.76
N MET A 30 -13.89 16.68 8.41
CA MET A 30 -14.39 15.45 9.02
C MET A 30 -14.55 14.33 7.98
N LEU A 31 -15.19 14.58 6.83
CA LEU A 31 -15.33 13.57 5.78
C LEU A 31 -13.99 13.21 5.11
N ASN A 32 -13.01 14.12 5.13
CA ASN A 32 -11.65 13.87 4.65
C ASN A 32 -10.83 13.02 5.63
N ALA A 33 -11.15 13.04 6.92
CA ALA A 33 -10.54 12.18 7.94
C ALA A 33 -11.00 10.72 7.87
N ALA A 34 -12.04 10.42 7.08
CA ALA A 34 -12.55 9.06 6.87
C ALA A 34 -11.50 8.15 6.24
N ARG A 35 -11.32 6.95 6.80
CA ARG A 35 -10.41 5.94 6.24
C ARG A 35 -11.09 5.10 5.17
N MET A 36 -10.31 4.54 4.26
CA MET A 36 -10.85 3.67 3.22
C MET A 36 -11.23 2.31 3.84
N ALA A 37 -12.46 1.84 3.63
CA ALA A 37 -12.82 0.48 4.00
C ALA A 37 -11.92 -0.53 3.26
N THR A 38 -11.37 -1.50 3.98
CA THR A 38 -10.38 -2.45 3.45
C THR A 38 -11.04 -3.71 2.90
N PHE A 39 -12.17 -4.13 3.50
CA PHE A 39 -12.95 -5.30 3.14
C PHE A 39 -12.15 -6.61 3.16
N ASP A 40 -11.23 -6.71 4.12
CA ASP A 40 -10.30 -7.84 4.29
C ASP A 40 -10.42 -8.51 5.67
N HIS A 41 -11.46 -8.20 6.44
CA HIS A 41 -11.76 -8.90 7.69
C HIS A 41 -12.72 -10.06 7.47
N HIS A 42 -12.45 -11.20 8.11
CA HIS A 42 -13.32 -12.36 8.08
C HIS A 42 -13.37 -13.04 9.45
N LEU A 43 -14.40 -13.87 9.65
CA LEU A 43 -14.62 -14.59 10.90
C LEU A 43 -13.53 -15.64 11.09
N LYS A 44 -12.91 -15.68 12.28
CA LYS A 44 -11.93 -16.71 12.63
C LYS A 44 -12.58 -18.10 12.56
N PRO A 45 -11.90 -19.13 12.00
CA PRO A 45 -12.51 -20.44 11.71
C PRO A 45 -13.21 -21.13 12.91
N GLU A 46 -12.69 -20.93 14.11
CA GLU A 46 -13.17 -21.61 15.34
C GLU A 46 -14.13 -20.75 16.17
N THR A 47 -14.53 -19.59 15.66
CA THR A 47 -15.33 -18.64 16.42
C THR A 47 -16.77 -18.63 15.91
N PRO A 48 -17.75 -19.20 16.65
CA PRO A 48 -19.14 -18.97 16.34
C PRO A 48 -19.45 -17.48 16.53
N GLN A 49 -20.21 -16.89 15.62
CA GLN A 49 -20.55 -15.48 15.72
C GLN A 49 -22.05 -15.26 15.43
N PRO A 50 -22.90 -15.36 16.47
CA PRO A 50 -24.35 -15.15 16.36
C PRO A 50 -24.70 -13.79 15.76
N TRP A 51 -23.88 -12.76 16.01
CA TRP A 51 -24.05 -11.43 15.40
C TRP A 51 -24.02 -11.49 13.87
N LEU A 52 -23.04 -12.20 13.30
CA LEU A 52 -22.90 -12.32 11.85
C LEU A 52 -24.05 -13.15 11.25
N ASP A 53 -24.50 -14.18 11.96
CA ASP A 53 -25.66 -14.98 11.55
C ASP A 53 -26.94 -14.13 11.54
N GLU A 54 -27.13 -13.29 12.54
CA GLU A 54 -28.24 -12.35 12.61
C GLU A 54 -28.19 -11.29 11.51
N LEU A 55 -27.02 -10.68 11.25
CA LEU A 55 -26.86 -9.73 10.14
C LEU A 55 -27.21 -10.36 8.80
N VAL A 56 -26.68 -11.56 8.53
CA VAL A 56 -26.97 -12.29 7.28
C VAL A 56 -28.44 -12.63 7.19
N SER A 57 -29.04 -13.14 8.26
CA SER A 57 -30.45 -13.53 8.32
C SER A 57 -31.37 -12.33 8.04
N ARG A 58 -31.23 -11.24 8.80
CA ARG A 58 -32.04 -10.03 8.63
C ARG A 58 -31.86 -9.39 7.25
N THR A 59 -30.64 -9.37 6.73
CA THR A 59 -30.37 -8.84 5.37
C THR A 59 -31.03 -9.71 4.29
N LEU A 60 -31.01 -11.04 4.42
CA LEU A 60 -31.68 -11.94 3.48
C LEU A 60 -33.21 -11.88 3.58
N THR A 61 -33.76 -11.66 4.78
CA THR A 61 -35.19 -11.39 4.97
C THR A 61 -35.61 -10.09 4.27
N HIS A 62 -34.79 -9.04 4.37
CA HIS A 62 -35.01 -7.80 3.63
C HIS A 62 -34.92 -8.01 2.11
N GLU A 63 -33.93 -8.77 1.61
CA GLU A 63 -33.82 -9.15 0.19
C GLU A 63 -35.09 -9.88 -0.27
N ALA A 64 -35.59 -10.85 0.49
CA ALA A 64 -36.76 -11.62 0.11
C ALA A 64 -38.05 -10.79 0.06
N ALA A 65 -38.17 -9.76 0.89
CA ALA A 65 -39.34 -8.89 0.94
C ALA A 65 -39.34 -7.81 -0.16
N ASN A 66 -38.18 -7.27 -0.52
CA ASN A 66 -38.08 -6.10 -1.40
C ASN A 66 -37.53 -6.43 -2.79
N ASP A 67 -36.64 -7.42 -2.90
CA ASP A 67 -35.95 -7.82 -4.13
C ASP A 67 -35.92 -9.35 -4.29
N PRO A 68 -37.10 -10.00 -4.41
CA PRO A 68 -37.20 -11.45 -4.39
C PRO A 68 -36.44 -12.09 -5.56
N ARG A 69 -35.52 -12.99 -5.22
CA ARG A 69 -34.71 -13.69 -6.23
C ARG A 69 -35.55 -14.69 -7.00
N THR A 70 -35.45 -14.66 -8.33
CA THR A 70 -36.09 -15.66 -9.22
C THR A 70 -35.52 -17.07 -9.06
N ARG A 71 -34.28 -17.19 -8.57
CA ARG A 71 -33.59 -18.47 -8.36
C ARG A 71 -32.94 -18.50 -6.99
N LYS A 72 -32.95 -19.69 -6.36
CA LYS A 72 -32.23 -19.95 -5.11
C LYS A 72 -30.75 -19.60 -5.27
N ARG A 73 -30.20 -18.92 -4.27
CA ARG A 73 -28.78 -18.58 -4.21
C ARG A 73 -27.93 -19.85 -4.19
N ARG A 74 -26.89 -19.90 -5.03
CA ARG A 74 -25.94 -21.02 -5.05
C ARG A 74 -25.12 -21.03 -3.78
N LYS A 75 -24.62 -22.20 -3.36
CA LYS A 75 -23.82 -22.36 -2.13
C LYS A 75 -22.60 -21.43 -2.10
N THR A 76 -21.87 -21.33 -3.20
CA THR A 76 -20.70 -20.43 -3.33
C THR A 76 -21.08 -18.96 -3.23
N ASP A 77 -22.22 -18.56 -3.81
CA ASP A 77 -22.70 -17.17 -3.77
C ASP A 77 -23.24 -16.80 -2.39
N ALA A 78 -23.77 -17.78 -1.64
CA ALA A 78 -24.18 -17.61 -0.25
C ALA A 78 -22.97 -17.40 0.68
N GLN A 79 -21.92 -18.21 0.49
CA GLN A 79 -20.67 -18.04 1.23
C GLN A 79 -20.02 -16.68 0.96
N ALA A 80 -19.89 -16.29 -0.32
CA ALA A 80 -19.33 -14.99 -0.69
C ALA A 80 -20.18 -13.80 -0.20
N PHE A 81 -21.50 -13.98 -0.08
CA PHE A 81 -22.38 -12.97 0.50
C PHE A 81 -22.16 -12.84 2.01
N ARG A 82 -22.05 -13.97 2.73
CA ARG A 82 -21.72 -13.97 4.15
C ARG A 82 -20.37 -13.31 4.44
N GLU A 83 -19.34 -13.63 3.66
CA GLU A 83 -18.03 -12.98 3.76
C GLU A 83 -18.10 -11.48 3.50
N ALA A 84 -18.91 -11.05 2.54
CA ALA A 84 -19.10 -9.63 2.26
C ALA A 84 -19.82 -8.91 3.41
N VAL A 85 -20.83 -9.54 4.03
CA VAL A 85 -21.49 -9.02 5.23
C VAL A 85 -20.49 -8.86 6.36
N ALA A 86 -19.69 -9.90 6.64
CA ALA A 86 -18.67 -9.86 7.69
C ALA A 86 -17.66 -8.74 7.47
N ALA A 87 -17.04 -8.69 6.29
CA ALA A 87 -16.01 -7.72 5.97
C ALA A 87 -16.52 -6.27 6.03
N PHE A 88 -17.74 -6.01 5.54
CA PHE A 88 -18.31 -4.67 5.59
C PHE A 88 -18.73 -4.28 7.02
N ALA A 89 -19.37 -5.19 7.75
CA ALA A 89 -19.80 -4.96 9.12
C ALA A 89 -18.62 -4.67 10.05
N VAL A 90 -17.52 -5.42 9.93
CA VAL A 90 -16.32 -5.21 10.75
C VAL A 90 -15.69 -3.85 10.46
N ASP A 91 -15.57 -3.45 9.19
CA ASP A 91 -15.00 -2.13 8.85
C ASP A 91 -15.86 -1.00 9.44
N LEU A 92 -17.20 -1.13 9.43
CA LEU A 92 -18.10 -0.15 10.05
C LEU A 92 -17.96 -0.09 11.57
N VAL A 93 -17.85 -1.23 12.25
CA VAL A 93 -17.64 -1.27 13.70
C VAL A 93 -16.28 -0.66 14.05
N ARG A 94 -15.20 -1.06 13.37
CA ARG A 94 -13.85 -0.52 13.64
C ARG A 94 -13.79 0.98 13.41
N GLU A 95 -14.33 1.47 12.29
CA GLU A 95 -14.29 2.90 11.98
C GLU A 95 -15.14 3.72 12.96
N SER A 96 -16.16 3.16 13.61
CA SER A 96 -16.98 3.89 14.58
C SER A 96 -16.19 4.49 15.77
N ALA A 97 -14.97 3.99 16.04
CA ALA A 97 -14.04 4.57 17.00
C ALA A 97 -13.22 5.77 16.46
N ASN A 98 -13.26 6.05 15.16
CA ASN A 98 -12.57 7.18 14.56
C ASN A 98 -13.33 8.49 14.83
N GLU A 99 -12.89 9.21 15.86
CA GLU A 99 -13.51 10.48 16.26
C GLU A 99 -13.37 11.56 15.20
N ALA A 100 -12.23 11.60 14.49
CA ALA A 100 -11.94 12.63 13.50
C ALA A 100 -12.91 12.56 12.30
N SER A 101 -13.35 11.35 11.95
CA SER A 101 -14.34 11.13 10.89
C SER A 101 -15.76 10.93 11.40
N GLN A 102 -15.99 10.99 12.72
CA GLN A 102 -17.27 10.62 13.34
C GLN A 102 -17.81 9.26 12.85
N GLY A 103 -16.92 8.28 12.72
CA GLY A 103 -17.27 6.93 12.27
C GLY A 103 -17.43 6.75 10.76
N PHE A 104 -17.23 7.80 9.95
CA PHE A 104 -17.29 7.68 8.49
C PHE A 104 -16.06 6.95 7.95
N LEU A 105 -16.31 5.94 7.11
CA LEU A 105 -15.36 5.35 6.19
C LEU A 105 -15.70 5.74 4.75
N TYR A 106 -14.82 5.46 3.80
CA TYR A 106 -15.10 5.62 2.38
C TYR A 106 -14.72 4.41 1.54
N ARG A 107 -15.39 4.26 0.39
CA ARG A 107 -15.00 3.24 -0.59
C ARG A 107 -15.40 3.64 -2.01
N PRO A 108 -14.43 3.81 -2.94
CA PRO A 108 -14.74 3.96 -4.36
C PRO A 108 -15.34 2.67 -4.95
N VAL A 109 -16.37 2.80 -5.77
CA VAL A 109 -17.03 1.65 -6.43
C VAL A 109 -16.25 1.22 -7.68
N CYS A 110 -15.03 0.73 -7.48
CA CYS A 110 -14.17 0.22 -8.55
C CYS A 110 -14.21 -1.31 -8.63
N ARG A 111 -14.74 -1.86 -9.74
CA ARG A 111 -14.90 -3.32 -9.92
C ARG A 111 -13.58 -4.08 -9.78
N ALA A 112 -12.48 -3.54 -10.31
CA ALA A 112 -11.19 -4.21 -10.29
C ALA A 112 -10.59 -4.26 -8.87
N GLU A 113 -10.73 -3.19 -8.09
CA GLU A 113 -10.20 -3.11 -6.73
C GLU A 113 -11.04 -3.91 -5.74
N LEU A 114 -12.37 -3.84 -5.83
CA LEU A 114 -13.28 -4.63 -4.99
C LEU A 114 -13.15 -6.14 -5.22
N LYS A 115 -12.80 -6.56 -6.44
CA LYS A 115 -12.57 -7.98 -6.75
C LYS A 115 -11.42 -8.59 -5.92
N ALA A 116 -10.45 -7.79 -5.50
CA ALA A 116 -9.35 -8.22 -4.65
C ALA A 116 -9.73 -8.32 -3.16
N THR A 117 -10.96 -7.94 -2.78
CA THR A 117 -11.46 -7.94 -1.40
C THR A 117 -12.59 -8.93 -1.20
N PHE A 118 -13.05 -9.15 0.04
CA PHE A 118 -14.20 -10.02 0.32
C PHE A 118 -15.54 -9.42 -0.14
N VAL A 119 -15.63 -8.10 -0.27
CA VAL A 119 -16.84 -7.43 -0.76
C VAL A 119 -16.71 -7.14 -2.26
N SER A 120 -17.44 -7.90 -3.09
CA SER A 120 -17.54 -7.62 -4.53
C SER A 120 -18.34 -6.35 -4.80
N ARG A 121 -18.20 -5.75 -6.00
CA ARG A 121 -19.02 -4.59 -6.40
C ARG A 121 -20.51 -4.82 -6.19
N THR A 122 -21.02 -5.96 -6.66
CA THR A 122 -22.43 -6.32 -6.55
C THR A 122 -22.87 -6.46 -5.10
N ASN A 123 -22.09 -7.15 -4.27
CA ASN A 123 -22.41 -7.26 -2.84
C ASN A 123 -22.35 -5.89 -2.16
N PHE A 124 -21.38 -5.03 -2.51
CA PHE A 124 -21.27 -3.71 -1.91
C PHE A 124 -22.47 -2.82 -2.23
N GLU A 125 -22.88 -2.79 -3.50
CA GLU A 125 -24.06 -2.04 -3.97
C GLU A 125 -25.34 -2.53 -3.25
N VAL A 126 -25.53 -3.85 -3.18
CA VAL A 126 -26.68 -4.49 -2.50
C VAL A 126 -26.68 -4.21 -1.00
N LEU A 127 -25.57 -4.45 -0.31
CA LEU A 127 -25.48 -4.24 1.14
C LEU A 127 -25.67 -2.77 1.52
N THR A 128 -25.10 -1.85 0.74
CA THR A 128 -25.30 -0.42 0.95
C THR A 128 -26.79 -0.06 0.86
N ALA A 129 -27.47 -0.48 -0.21
CA ALA A 129 -28.88 -0.16 -0.41
C ALA A 129 -29.77 -0.75 0.68
N TYR A 130 -29.57 -2.03 1.03
CA TYR A 130 -30.39 -2.70 2.04
C TYR A 130 -30.14 -2.15 3.43
N TRP A 131 -28.88 -1.92 3.81
CA TRP A 131 -28.57 -1.40 5.15
C TRP A 131 -28.95 0.07 5.31
N GLU A 132 -28.95 0.86 4.24
CA GLU A 132 -29.54 2.20 4.24
C GLU A 132 -31.07 2.13 4.47
N ALA A 133 -31.78 1.27 3.73
CA ALA A 133 -33.23 1.06 3.90
C ALA A 133 -33.62 0.47 5.26
N MET A 134 -32.74 -0.33 5.88
CA MET A 134 -32.93 -0.90 7.22
C MET A 134 -32.57 0.09 8.35
N GLY A 135 -32.06 1.28 8.04
CA GLY A 135 -31.60 2.26 9.04
C GLY A 135 -30.34 1.80 9.78
N TRP A 136 -29.51 0.98 9.14
CA TRP A 136 -28.23 0.47 9.67
C TRP A 136 -27.01 1.23 9.16
N LEU A 137 -27.16 1.90 8.02
CA LEU A 137 -26.07 2.60 7.34
C LEU A 137 -26.50 4.01 6.96
N GLU A 138 -25.66 4.99 7.25
CA GLU A 138 -25.80 6.34 6.70
C GLU A 138 -24.83 6.50 5.54
N LYS A 139 -25.29 7.18 4.48
CA LYS A 139 -24.51 7.41 3.26
C LYS A 139 -24.53 8.89 2.88
N VAL A 140 -23.34 9.43 2.63
CA VAL A 140 -23.16 10.83 2.18
C VAL A 140 -22.31 10.84 0.91
N ASN A 141 -22.74 11.57 -0.12
CA ASN A 141 -21.89 11.78 -1.29
C ASN A 141 -20.81 12.82 -0.96
N HIS A 142 -19.55 12.49 -1.23
CA HIS A 142 -18.43 13.41 -1.00
C HIS A 142 -17.49 13.48 -2.19
N THR A 143 -16.89 14.65 -2.36
CA THR A 143 -15.89 14.94 -3.38
C THR A 143 -14.65 15.42 -2.63
N TYR A 144 -13.52 14.73 -2.77
CA TYR A 144 -12.29 15.15 -2.12
C TYR A 144 -11.18 15.38 -3.14
N HIS A 145 -10.27 16.29 -2.78
CA HIS A 145 -9.11 16.64 -3.58
C HIS A 145 -8.01 15.61 -3.38
N TYR A 146 -7.33 15.20 -4.46
CA TYR A 146 -6.06 14.54 -4.30
C TYR A 146 -5.07 15.51 -3.64
N ILE A 147 -4.51 15.08 -2.53
CA ILE A 147 -3.28 15.62 -1.99
C ILE A 147 -2.15 14.82 -2.64
N ASP A 148 -1.15 15.47 -3.20
CA ASP A 148 -0.02 14.76 -3.79
C ASP A 148 0.79 13.97 -2.74
N PHE A 149 1.84 13.31 -3.21
CA PHE A 149 2.69 12.45 -2.39
C PHE A 149 3.35 13.18 -1.19
N ASP A 150 3.39 14.51 -1.22
CA ASP A 150 4.08 15.34 -0.23
C ASP A 150 3.11 16.11 0.69
N GLY A 151 1.80 15.96 0.53
CA GLY A 151 0.83 16.66 1.38
C GLY A 151 0.32 17.97 0.80
N GLU A 152 0.67 18.33 -0.45
CA GLU A 152 0.23 19.59 -1.07
C GLU A 152 -1.00 19.43 -1.97
N LYS A 153 -1.87 20.46 -1.95
CA LYS A 153 -3.02 20.58 -2.86
C LYS A 153 -2.47 20.90 -4.25
N THR A 154 -2.60 19.99 -5.20
CA THR A 154 -2.18 20.26 -6.58
C THR A 154 -3.17 21.18 -7.28
N ASP A 155 -2.68 22.19 -7.99
CA ASP A 155 -3.48 23.08 -8.87
C ASP A 155 -4.17 22.33 -10.03
N LEU A 156 -3.78 21.07 -10.28
CA LEU A 156 -4.46 20.16 -11.19
C LEU A 156 -5.60 19.46 -10.43
N VAL A 157 -6.78 20.07 -10.48
CA VAL A 157 -7.97 19.66 -9.71
C VAL A 157 -8.57 18.35 -10.23
N ASP A 158 -7.98 17.21 -9.87
CA ASP A 158 -8.62 15.90 -10.03
C ASP A 158 -9.49 15.62 -8.79
N TYR A 159 -10.80 15.74 -8.97
CA TYR A 159 -11.80 15.38 -7.96
C TYR A 159 -11.98 13.86 -7.92
N ALA A 160 -11.74 13.24 -6.78
CA ALA A 160 -12.18 11.88 -6.52
C ALA A 160 -13.58 11.90 -5.89
N LYS A 161 -14.58 11.34 -6.59
CA LYS A 161 -15.92 11.13 -6.03
C LYS A 161 -15.96 9.78 -5.33
N ALA A 162 -16.11 9.80 -4.01
CA ALA A 162 -16.32 8.58 -3.24
C ALA A 162 -17.28 8.89 -2.08
N ALA A 163 -18.39 8.16 -2.03
CA ALA A 163 -19.32 8.27 -0.93
C ALA A 163 -18.66 7.89 0.40
N ARG A 164 -19.17 8.48 1.47
CA ARG A 164 -18.87 8.18 2.86
C ARG A 164 -20.01 7.37 3.45
N TYR A 165 -19.65 6.42 4.29
CA TYR A 165 -20.57 5.51 4.94
C TYR A 165 -20.25 5.41 6.42
N ARG A 166 -21.25 5.35 7.30
CA ARG A 166 -21.03 5.01 8.71
C ARG A 166 -22.16 4.14 9.25
N ALA A 167 -21.87 3.34 10.26
CA ALA A 167 -22.89 2.61 10.99
C ALA A 167 -23.78 3.58 11.77
N THR A 168 -25.10 3.32 11.75
CA THR A 168 -26.03 4.04 12.61
C THR A 168 -25.91 3.57 14.06
N PRO A 169 -26.43 4.35 15.04
CA PRO A 169 -26.55 3.87 16.41
C PRO A 169 -27.32 2.54 16.54
N ALA A 170 -28.33 2.30 15.69
CA ALA A 170 -29.08 1.05 15.67
C ALA A 170 -28.21 -0.16 15.30
N PHE A 171 -27.33 -0.01 14.31
CA PHE A 171 -26.38 -1.05 13.93
C PHE A 171 -25.33 -1.29 15.02
N LEU A 172 -24.80 -0.23 15.61
CA LEU A 172 -23.80 -0.35 16.69
C LEU A 172 -24.38 -0.95 17.97
N THR A 173 -25.65 -0.65 18.29
CA THR A 173 -26.38 -1.28 19.40
C THR A 173 -26.55 -2.77 19.14
N LEU A 174 -26.98 -3.14 17.94
CA LEU A 174 -27.08 -4.55 17.54
C LEU A 174 -25.74 -5.28 17.64
N ALA A 175 -24.62 -4.63 17.29
CA ALA A 175 -23.30 -5.22 17.48
C ALA A 175 -22.95 -5.37 18.97
N ALA A 176 -23.19 -4.34 19.77
CA ALA A 176 -22.88 -4.33 21.20
C ALA A 176 -23.70 -5.37 21.99
N ASP A 177 -24.95 -5.64 21.61
CA ASP A 177 -25.80 -6.68 22.20
C ASP A 177 -25.19 -8.09 22.06
N HIS A 178 -24.34 -8.29 21.06
CA HIS A 178 -23.56 -9.52 20.86
C HIS A 178 -22.12 -9.43 21.37
N GLY A 179 -21.79 -8.39 22.14
CA GLY A 179 -20.44 -8.14 22.65
C GLY A 179 -19.44 -7.67 21.59
N ILE A 180 -19.92 -7.21 20.43
CA ILE A 180 -19.08 -6.69 19.35
C ILE A 180 -18.98 -5.18 19.42
N THR A 181 -17.78 -4.72 19.68
CA THR A 181 -17.38 -3.31 19.86
C THR A 181 -16.08 -3.07 19.08
N PRO A 182 -15.67 -1.82 18.84
CA PRO A 182 -14.37 -1.53 18.25
C PRO A 182 -13.20 -2.22 18.98
N GLU A 183 -13.31 -2.39 20.31
CA GLU A 183 -12.28 -2.99 21.16
C GLU A 183 -12.29 -4.52 21.12
N THR A 184 -13.47 -5.14 20.93
CA THR A 184 -13.63 -6.60 20.99
C THR A 184 -13.65 -7.27 19.62
N VAL A 185 -13.93 -6.54 18.53
CA VAL A 185 -14.13 -7.13 17.20
C VAL A 185 -12.92 -7.94 16.71
N ALA A 186 -11.69 -7.52 17.05
CA ALA A 186 -10.45 -8.24 16.68
C ALA A 186 -10.29 -9.60 17.39
N GLN A 187 -11.06 -9.87 18.45
CA GLN A 187 -11.08 -11.17 19.10
C GLN A 187 -11.76 -12.22 18.21
N TYR A 188 -12.80 -11.81 17.47
CA TYR A 188 -13.64 -12.70 16.66
C TYR A 188 -13.29 -12.69 15.18
N PHE A 189 -12.80 -11.56 14.68
CA PHE A 189 -12.47 -11.36 13.28
C PHE A 189 -10.97 -11.13 13.12
N GLU A 190 -10.42 -11.65 12.03
CA GLU A 190 -9.03 -11.44 11.67
C GLU A 190 -8.93 -10.95 10.23
N ARG A 191 -7.84 -10.23 9.99
CA ARG A 191 -7.50 -9.77 8.66
C ARG A 191 -6.98 -10.94 7.85
N SER A 192 -7.50 -11.10 6.64
CA SER A 192 -7.03 -12.07 5.67
C SER A 192 -7.09 -11.47 4.28
N PHE A 193 -6.11 -11.84 3.47
CA PHE A 193 -6.01 -11.35 2.11
C PHE A 193 -6.36 -12.46 1.15
N LYS A 194 -7.22 -12.16 0.16
CA LYS A 194 -7.37 -13.06 -0.98
C LYS A 194 -6.02 -13.25 -1.66
N ASP A 195 -5.77 -14.43 -2.20
CA ASP A 195 -4.56 -14.72 -2.99
C ASP A 195 -4.31 -13.68 -4.09
N SER A 196 -5.39 -13.26 -4.78
CA SER A 196 -5.35 -12.22 -5.82
C SER A 196 -4.97 -10.82 -5.32
N ALA A 197 -4.99 -10.60 -4.00
CA ALA A 197 -4.56 -9.35 -3.37
C ALA A 197 -3.07 -9.39 -2.99
N LEU A 198 -2.53 -10.57 -2.68
CA LEU A 198 -1.14 -10.79 -2.26
C LEU A 198 -0.15 -10.78 -3.43
N VAL A 199 -0.59 -11.23 -4.62
CA VAL A 199 0.21 -11.11 -5.84
C VAL A 199 -0.62 -10.43 -6.91
N GLN A 200 -0.17 -9.26 -7.34
CA GLN A 200 -0.84 -8.45 -8.36
C GLN A 200 0.04 -8.31 -9.59
N VAL A 201 -0.62 -8.33 -10.75
CA VAL A 201 -0.01 -8.08 -12.05
C VAL A 201 -0.76 -6.93 -12.69
N ARG A 202 -0.02 -5.91 -13.16
CA ARG A 202 -0.59 -4.75 -13.83
C ARG A 202 0.03 -4.53 -15.20
N GLU A 203 -0.80 -4.04 -16.11
CA GLU A 203 -0.33 -3.41 -17.35
C GLU A 203 0.50 -2.16 -17.04
N SER A 204 1.20 -1.64 -18.04
CA SER A 204 1.90 -0.37 -17.97
C SER A 204 0.95 0.77 -17.61
N LYS A 205 1.48 1.81 -16.96
CA LYS A 205 0.70 3.02 -16.69
C LYS A 205 0.34 3.69 -18.01
N GLY A 206 -0.94 4.05 -18.14
CA GLY A 206 -1.46 4.77 -19.30
C GLY A 206 -1.71 6.24 -18.99
N GLY A 207 -2.45 6.89 -19.88
CA GLY A 207 -2.82 8.30 -19.74
C GLY A 207 -1.70 9.25 -20.17
N ASN A 208 -2.00 10.55 -20.13
CA ASN A 208 -1.03 11.60 -20.43
C ASN A 208 -0.51 12.24 -19.14
N TYR A 209 0.47 13.14 -19.26
CA TYR A 209 1.06 13.81 -18.09
C TYR A 209 0.02 14.55 -17.22
N LEU A 210 -1.04 15.08 -17.84
CA LEU A 210 -2.11 15.80 -17.14
C LEU A 210 -3.11 14.88 -16.45
N ARG A 211 -3.28 13.64 -16.94
CA ARG A 211 -4.23 12.64 -16.45
C ARG A 211 -3.59 11.27 -16.45
N PRO A 212 -2.64 11.01 -15.54
CA PRO A 212 -1.99 9.71 -15.44
C PRO A 212 -3.01 8.64 -15.05
N GLN A 213 -2.97 7.49 -15.73
CA GLN A 213 -3.84 6.37 -15.42
C GLN A 213 -3.04 5.20 -14.87
N LYS A 214 -3.54 4.60 -13.79
CA LYS A 214 -2.96 3.36 -13.27
C LYS A 214 -3.16 2.24 -14.29
N GLY A 215 -2.13 1.41 -14.48
CA GLY A 215 -2.24 0.20 -15.26
C GLY A 215 -3.30 -0.74 -14.70
N LYS A 216 -4.05 -1.41 -15.59
CA LYS A 216 -5.14 -2.30 -15.20
C LYS A 216 -4.60 -3.54 -14.52
N LEU A 217 -5.33 -4.06 -13.54
CA LEU A 217 -5.05 -5.37 -12.95
C LEU A 217 -5.43 -6.46 -13.95
N VAL A 218 -4.51 -7.37 -14.23
CA VAL A 218 -4.73 -8.51 -15.13
C VAL A 218 -4.62 -9.83 -14.38
N LYS A 219 -5.32 -10.85 -14.90
CA LYS A 219 -5.10 -12.23 -14.45
C LYS A 219 -3.88 -12.78 -15.17
N TRP A 220 -3.15 -13.64 -14.48
CA TRP A 220 -2.01 -14.34 -15.06
C TRP A 220 -2.13 -15.85 -14.83
N ALA A 221 -1.27 -16.63 -15.49
CA ALA A 221 -1.30 -18.08 -15.39
C ALA A 221 -1.05 -18.56 -13.95
N ASP A 222 -1.99 -19.33 -13.40
CA ASP A 222 -1.96 -19.76 -11.99
C ASP A 222 -0.66 -20.48 -11.61
N HIS A 223 -0.11 -21.33 -12.49
CA HIS A 223 1.13 -22.06 -12.23
C HIS A 223 2.35 -21.13 -12.06
N LYS A 224 2.33 -19.94 -12.68
CA LYS A 224 3.37 -18.92 -12.53
C LYS A 224 3.16 -18.05 -11.29
N ILE A 225 1.91 -17.77 -10.93
CA ILE A 225 1.57 -16.96 -9.75
C ILE A 225 1.77 -17.72 -8.43
N LYS A 226 1.43 -19.02 -8.40
CA LYS A 226 1.45 -19.84 -7.18
C LYS A 226 2.78 -19.83 -6.42
N PRO A 227 3.96 -19.93 -7.06
CA PRO A 227 5.24 -19.82 -6.35
C PRO A 227 5.42 -18.48 -5.63
N HIS A 228 5.10 -17.37 -6.29
CA HIS A 228 5.15 -16.04 -5.67
C HIS A 228 4.13 -15.90 -4.55
N LEU A 229 2.93 -16.45 -4.72
CA LEU A 229 1.90 -16.43 -3.68
C LEU A 229 2.39 -17.16 -2.41
N LYS A 230 2.95 -18.37 -2.55
CA LYS A 230 3.52 -19.11 -1.43
C LYS A 230 4.62 -18.33 -0.73
N GLN A 231 5.49 -17.68 -1.49
CA GLN A 231 6.57 -16.85 -0.95
C GLN A 231 6.01 -15.66 -0.15
N ILE A 232 4.99 -14.96 -0.65
CA ILE A 232 4.39 -13.82 0.05
C ILE A 232 3.58 -14.27 1.27
N GLN A 233 2.86 -15.38 1.17
CA GLN A 233 2.16 -15.98 2.31
C GLN A 233 3.16 -16.33 3.41
N TYR A 234 4.26 -16.98 3.06
CA TYR A 234 5.34 -17.29 3.99
C TYR A 234 5.88 -16.02 4.66
N LEU A 235 6.37 -15.04 3.88
CA LEU A 235 6.87 -13.77 4.42
C LEU A 235 5.86 -13.08 5.34
N ASN A 236 4.57 -13.07 4.99
CA ASN A 236 3.53 -12.47 5.83
C ASN A 236 3.33 -13.23 7.14
N THR A 237 3.25 -14.56 7.11
CA THR A 237 3.14 -15.39 8.33
C THR A 237 4.32 -15.11 9.25
N MET A 238 5.52 -15.15 8.70
CA MET A 238 6.78 -14.94 9.39
C MET A 238 6.89 -13.55 10.00
N MET A 239 6.53 -12.52 9.25
CA MET A 239 6.49 -11.16 9.76
C MET A 239 5.53 -11.06 10.95
N GLN A 240 4.41 -11.78 10.95
CA GLN A 240 3.41 -11.75 12.04
C GLN A 240 3.81 -12.55 13.29
N GLU A 241 4.92 -13.29 13.28
CA GLU A 241 5.44 -13.97 14.48
C GLU A 241 6.12 -13.01 15.46
N HIS A 242 6.34 -11.77 15.05
CA HIS A 242 7.00 -10.73 15.83
C HIS A 242 6.03 -9.62 16.25
N ASN A 243 6.39 -8.90 17.31
CA ASN A 243 5.62 -7.76 17.80
C ASN A 243 6.16 -6.46 17.20
N TYR A 244 5.26 -5.60 16.72
CA TYR A 244 5.63 -4.31 16.16
C TYR A 244 4.87 -3.21 16.89
N SER A 245 5.46 -2.02 17.01
CA SER A 245 4.74 -0.82 17.45
C SER A 245 3.87 -0.23 16.34
N LEU A 246 3.11 -1.10 15.65
CA LEU A 246 2.14 -0.76 14.61
C LEU A 246 0.73 -1.04 15.16
N THR A 247 -0.28 -0.37 14.64
CA THR A 247 -1.69 -0.59 15.02
C THR A 247 -2.24 -1.92 14.51
N SER A 248 -1.61 -2.51 13.49
CA SER A 248 -1.97 -3.82 12.94
C SER A 248 -0.73 -4.66 12.60
N PRO A 249 -0.83 -6.00 12.66
CA PRO A 249 0.27 -6.87 12.23
C PRO A 249 0.70 -6.55 10.79
N PRO A 250 2.00 -6.48 10.51
CA PRO A 250 2.47 -6.07 9.20
C PRO A 250 2.23 -7.16 8.17
N ALA A 251 1.86 -6.74 6.96
CA ALA A 251 1.71 -7.63 5.81
C ALA A 251 2.08 -6.90 4.53
N VAL A 252 2.56 -7.66 3.55
CA VAL A 252 2.96 -7.18 2.23
C VAL A 252 2.23 -7.92 1.11
N ARG A 253 2.18 -7.26 -0.05
CA ARG A 253 1.86 -7.87 -1.33
C ARG A 253 3.00 -7.65 -2.31
N ARG A 254 3.09 -8.50 -3.34
CA ARG A 254 4.02 -8.34 -4.47
C ARG A 254 3.28 -7.79 -5.69
N LEU A 255 3.85 -6.77 -6.33
CA LEU A 255 3.25 -6.14 -7.52
C LEU A 255 4.20 -6.17 -8.72
N PHE A 256 3.84 -6.94 -9.74
CA PHE A 256 4.46 -6.91 -11.06
C PHE A 256 3.76 -5.87 -11.94
N ASN A 257 4.53 -5.23 -12.82
CA ASN A 257 4.04 -4.20 -13.74
C ASN A 257 4.45 -4.55 -15.17
N CYS A 258 3.92 -3.79 -16.14
CA CYS A 258 4.28 -3.90 -17.55
C CYS A 258 3.95 -5.26 -18.17
N SER A 259 2.84 -5.89 -17.75
CA SER A 259 2.39 -7.18 -18.28
C SER A 259 1.98 -7.17 -19.75
N ASP A 260 1.90 -5.99 -20.34
CA ASP A 260 1.63 -5.72 -21.75
C ASP A 260 2.90 -5.64 -22.61
N ARG A 261 4.10 -5.72 -22.00
CA ARG A 261 5.35 -5.86 -22.74
C ARG A 261 5.50 -7.26 -23.31
N GLU A 262 6.17 -7.34 -24.46
CA GLU A 262 6.54 -8.60 -25.09
C GLU A 262 7.40 -9.45 -24.14
N ASP A 263 7.21 -10.77 -24.19
CA ASP A 263 7.92 -11.76 -23.37
C ASP A 263 7.83 -11.59 -21.84
N PHE A 264 6.89 -10.79 -21.33
CA PHE A 264 6.72 -10.61 -19.89
C PHE A 264 6.48 -11.96 -19.17
N ASP A 265 7.31 -12.23 -18.16
CA ASP A 265 7.23 -13.46 -17.38
C ASP A 265 7.33 -13.24 -15.87
N LEU A 266 6.58 -12.25 -15.36
CA LEU A 266 6.64 -11.83 -13.96
C LEU A 266 8.06 -11.41 -13.53
N ASP A 267 8.81 -10.83 -14.46
CA ASP A 267 10.21 -10.41 -14.35
C ASP A 267 10.37 -8.89 -14.41
N LEU A 268 9.25 -8.14 -14.30
CA LEU A 268 9.22 -6.69 -14.33
C LEU A 268 8.48 -6.10 -13.12
N GLY A 269 9.14 -5.17 -12.43
CA GLY A 269 8.66 -4.59 -11.17
C GLY A 269 8.87 -5.54 -10.01
N GLY A 270 7.82 -6.09 -9.41
CA GLY A 270 7.95 -7.17 -8.42
C GLY A 270 8.32 -6.75 -6.99
N ARG A 271 8.38 -5.44 -6.68
CA ARG A 271 8.60 -4.97 -5.28
C ARG A 271 7.48 -5.40 -4.34
N LEU A 272 7.82 -5.42 -3.06
CA LEU A 272 6.88 -5.59 -1.95
C LEU A 272 6.22 -4.25 -1.59
N TYR A 273 4.93 -4.31 -1.25
CA TYR A 273 4.10 -3.16 -0.88
C TYR A 273 3.37 -3.50 0.42
N ALA A 274 3.51 -2.66 1.44
CA ALA A 274 2.73 -2.79 2.68
C ALA A 274 1.22 -2.74 2.38
N VAL A 275 0.46 -3.63 3.03
CA VAL A 275 -0.99 -3.72 2.94
C VAL A 275 -1.70 -3.65 4.29
N SER A 276 -0.96 -3.57 5.40
CA SER A 276 -1.50 -3.29 6.74
C SER A 276 -2.10 -1.88 6.87
N ASP A 277 -2.82 -1.61 7.96
CA ASP A 277 -3.44 -0.30 8.21
C ASP A 277 -2.35 0.77 8.34
N ASP A 278 -1.26 0.40 9.01
CA ASP A 278 -0.01 1.14 9.04
C ASP A 278 0.79 0.85 7.76
N ASN A 279 0.64 1.70 6.76
CA ASN A 279 1.50 1.65 5.59
C ASN A 279 2.87 2.27 5.92
N TRP A 280 3.69 1.55 6.69
CA TRP A 280 5.00 2.00 7.19
C TRP A 280 5.90 2.52 6.07
N ARG A 281 5.77 1.94 4.88
CA ARG A 281 6.52 2.36 3.69
C ARG A 281 6.24 3.81 3.29
N ASN A 282 5.01 4.29 3.46
CA ASN A 282 4.63 5.67 3.16
C ASN A 282 4.73 6.59 4.40
N MET A 283 5.11 6.08 5.57
CA MET A 283 5.31 6.92 6.75
C MET A 283 6.46 7.91 6.51
N PRO A 284 6.36 9.15 7.01
CA PRO A 284 7.49 10.07 7.04
C PRO A 284 8.71 9.42 7.70
N LYS A 285 9.92 9.74 7.22
CA LYS A 285 11.16 9.10 7.70
C LYS A 285 11.30 9.17 9.23
N ALA A 286 10.96 10.30 9.84
CA ALA A 286 11.03 10.50 11.29
C ALA A 286 10.03 9.64 12.08
N GLU A 287 8.83 9.39 11.55
CA GLU A 287 7.85 8.52 12.20
C GLU A 287 8.22 7.05 12.00
N ARG A 288 8.69 6.70 10.80
CA ARG A 288 9.16 5.35 10.49
C ARG A 288 10.34 4.92 11.36
N ALA A 289 11.22 5.86 11.74
CA ALA A 289 12.33 5.62 12.65
C ALA A 289 11.89 5.25 14.09
N LYS A 290 10.63 5.54 14.46
CA LYS A 290 10.09 5.20 15.80
C LYS A 290 9.53 3.78 15.87
N ILE A 291 9.45 3.05 14.75
CA ILE A 291 8.94 1.68 14.75
C ILE A 291 9.89 0.81 15.58
N THR A 292 9.36 0.13 16.59
CA THR A 292 10.09 -0.89 17.34
C THR A 292 9.66 -2.28 16.88
N ILE A 293 10.58 -3.24 16.93
CA ILE A 293 10.29 -4.66 16.66
C ILE A 293 10.74 -5.47 17.87
N ASP A 294 9.82 -6.26 18.43
CA ASP A 294 9.97 -6.98 19.70
C ASP A 294 10.42 -6.11 20.87
N GLY A 295 9.97 -4.84 20.87
CA GLY A 295 10.37 -3.83 21.85
C GLY A 295 11.77 -3.23 21.61
N CYS A 296 12.53 -3.72 20.63
CA CYS A 296 13.85 -3.18 20.30
C CYS A 296 13.77 -2.01 19.30
N ALA A 297 14.70 -1.07 19.44
CA ALA A 297 14.90 0.00 18.47
C ALA A 297 15.32 -0.56 17.10
N THR A 298 15.01 0.18 16.04
CA THR A 298 15.26 -0.27 14.66
C THR A 298 16.15 0.69 13.89
N VAL A 299 16.71 0.20 12.78
CA VAL A 299 17.54 0.94 11.83
C VAL A 299 17.14 0.57 10.40
N GLU A 300 17.15 1.54 9.48
CA GLU A 300 16.93 1.33 8.05
C GLU A 300 18.26 1.03 7.37
N VAL A 301 18.40 -0.18 6.82
CA VAL A 301 19.52 -0.64 6.03
C VAL A 301 19.19 -0.44 4.55
N ASP A 302 19.77 0.59 3.94
CA ASP A 302 19.52 1.01 2.56
C ASP A 302 20.66 0.60 1.62
N VAL A 303 20.33 0.21 0.39
CA VAL A 303 21.34 -0.09 -0.64
C VAL A 303 21.68 1.18 -1.41
N LYS A 304 22.89 1.69 -1.18
CA LYS A 304 23.37 2.93 -1.80
C LYS A 304 23.33 2.82 -3.32
N ALA A 305 22.64 3.76 -3.96
CA ALA A 305 22.52 3.86 -5.42
C ALA A 305 22.05 2.55 -6.09
N SER A 306 21.19 1.77 -5.41
CA SER A 306 20.75 0.42 -5.78
C SER A 306 20.58 0.20 -7.28
N HIS A 307 19.66 0.91 -7.94
CA HIS A 307 19.41 0.73 -9.38
C HIS A 307 20.64 1.02 -10.26
N LEU A 308 21.47 2.01 -9.91
CA LEU A 308 22.68 2.28 -10.69
C LEU A 308 23.70 1.15 -10.49
N SER A 309 23.86 0.64 -9.27
CA SER A 309 24.73 -0.50 -8.96
C SER A 309 24.28 -1.77 -9.69
N ILE A 310 22.97 -2.03 -9.73
CA ILE A 310 22.36 -3.13 -10.49
C ILE A 310 22.64 -2.95 -11.99
N LEU A 311 22.47 -1.75 -12.53
CA LEU A 311 22.74 -1.47 -13.94
C LEU A 311 24.21 -1.75 -14.29
N TYR A 312 25.16 -1.37 -13.42
CA TYR A 312 26.57 -1.75 -13.57
C TYR A 312 26.76 -3.27 -13.59
N ALA A 313 26.13 -3.98 -12.65
CA ALA A 313 26.26 -5.42 -12.48
C ALA A 313 25.71 -6.21 -13.68
N LEU A 314 24.58 -5.79 -14.24
CA LEU A 314 24.00 -6.37 -15.46
C LEU A 314 24.93 -6.24 -16.68
N HIS A 315 25.90 -5.32 -16.63
CA HIS A 315 26.94 -5.15 -17.65
C HIS A 315 28.30 -5.72 -17.23
N GLY A 316 28.34 -6.58 -16.20
CA GLY A 316 29.57 -7.20 -15.72
C GLY A 316 30.55 -6.21 -15.08
N GLN A 317 30.08 -5.04 -14.65
CA GLN A 317 30.91 -3.99 -14.04
C GLN A 317 30.51 -3.75 -12.58
N THR A 318 31.39 -3.10 -11.82
CA THR A 318 31.12 -2.68 -10.43
C THR A 318 31.11 -1.16 -10.34
N LEU A 319 30.07 -0.60 -9.73
CA LEU A 319 29.98 0.84 -9.49
C LEU A 319 31.08 1.31 -8.51
N VAL A 320 31.81 2.36 -8.89
CA VAL A 320 32.73 3.05 -7.99
C VAL A 320 31.97 4.14 -7.23
N TYR A 321 31.98 4.06 -5.90
CA TYR A 321 31.21 4.96 -5.02
C TYR A 321 31.97 6.20 -4.54
N ARG A 322 33.28 6.30 -4.82
CA ARG A 322 34.13 7.43 -4.40
C ARG A 322 34.82 8.07 -5.61
N PRO A 323 34.58 9.38 -5.86
CA PRO A 323 33.61 10.25 -5.19
C PRO A 323 32.16 9.77 -5.41
N ASP A 324 31.18 10.28 -4.65
CA ASP A 324 29.77 9.88 -4.72
C ASP A 324 29.29 9.71 -6.18
N PRO A 325 28.53 8.65 -6.52
CA PRO A 325 28.10 8.38 -7.90
C PRO A 325 27.34 9.55 -8.55
N TYR A 326 26.66 10.38 -7.76
CA TYR A 326 25.91 11.53 -8.23
C TYR A 326 26.67 12.86 -8.05
N TYR A 327 27.97 12.80 -7.77
CA TYR A 327 28.80 14.00 -7.66
C TYR A 327 29.15 14.57 -9.04
N LEU A 328 28.81 15.84 -9.22
CA LEU A 328 29.26 16.67 -10.33
C LEU A 328 29.63 18.05 -9.80
N LYS A 329 30.86 18.51 -10.09
CA LYS A 329 31.36 19.78 -9.56
C LYS A 329 30.45 20.94 -9.98
N GLY A 330 30.04 21.76 -9.00
CA GLY A 330 29.19 22.94 -9.24
C GLY A 330 27.71 22.63 -9.46
N VAL A 331 27.27 21.38 -9.27
CA VAL A 331 25.86 20.98 -9.36
C VAL A 331 25.43 20.31 -8.06
N PRO A 332 24.33 20.75 -7.42
CA PRO A 332 23.76 20.08 -6.26
C PRO A 332 23.47 18.59 -6.52
N ARG A 333 23.88 17.71 -5.61
CA ARG A 333 23.74 16.25 -5.73
C ARG A 333 22.32 15.82 -6.05
N TRP A 334 21.32 16.44 -5.42
CA TRP A 334 19.91 16.06 -5.59
C TRP A 334 19.40 16.29 -7.02
N ILE A 335 19.92 17.30 -7.72
CA ILE A 335 19.63 17.57 -9.14
C ILE A 335 20.23 16.47 -10.03
N VAL A 336 21.50 16.13 -9.77
CA VAL A 336 22.19 15.05 -10.51
C VAL A 336 21.48 13.71 -10.29
N LYS A 337 21.21 13.35 -9.02
CA LYS A 337 20.49 12.13 -8.65
C LYS A 337 19.12 12.10 -9.32
N GLY A 338 18.38 13.20 -9.28
CA GLY A 338 17.07 13.29 -9.88
C GLY A 338 17.09 13.11 -11.41
N LEU A 339 18.11 13.62 -12.12
CA LEU A 339 18.27 13.37 -13.55
C LEU A 339 18.49 11.87 -13.84
N VAL A 340 19.40 11.24 -13.09
CA VAL A 340 19.75 9.83 -13.28
C VAL A 340 18.55 8.92 -12.95
N VAL A 341 17.80 9.23 -11.89
CA VAL A 341 16.55 8.53 -11.57
C VAL A 341 15.51 8.69 -12.69
N ALA A 342 15.35 9.90 -13.24
CA ALA A 342 14.44 10.12 -14.37
C ALA A 342 14.91 9.40 -15.65
N TRP A 343 16.22 9.24 -15.84
CA TRP A 343 16.81 8.49 -16.95
C TRP A 343 16.49 6.99 -16.85
N MET A 344 16.77 6.37 -15.69
CA MET A 344 16.40 4.97 -15.42
C MET A 344 14.88 4.77 -15.50
N GLY A 345 14.11 5.72 -14.95
CA GLY A 345 12.64 5.75 -15.01
C GLY A 345 12.06 5.69 -16.42
N ARG A 346 12.75 6.29 -17.40
CA ARG A 346 12.30 6.34 -18.80
C ARG A 346 13.01 5.34 -19.70
N GLY A 347 14.06 4.67 -19.21
CA GLY A 347 14.97 3.88 -20.03
C GLY A 347 15.76 4.72 -21.06
N LYS A 348 15.83 6.06 -20.91
CA LYS A 348 16.57 6.95 -21.83
C LYS A 348 16.81 8.33 -21.25
N GLN A 349 17.81 9.04 -21.79
CA GLN A 349 18.16 10.38 -21.31
C GLN A 349 16.96 11.34 -21.37
N PRO A 350 16.59 11.99 -20.26
CA PRO A 350 15.54 13.00 -20.28
C PRO A 350 15.98 14.23 -21.09
N SER A 351 15.16 14.65 -22.05
CA SER A 351 15.36 15.91 -22.79
C SER A 351 14.91 17.15 -22.01
N ARG A 352 14.09 16.95 -20.97
CA ARG A 352 13.53 17.99 -20.09
C ARG A 352 13.58 17.51 -18.64
N TRP A 353 13.67 18.48 -17.73
CA TRP A 353 13.54 18.22 -16.30
C TRP A 353 12.12 17.77 -15.95
N PRO A 354 11.97 16.84 -14.98
CA PRO A 354 10.68 16.60 -14.35
C PRO A 354 10.12 17.89 -13.74
N GLN A 355 8.81 18.13 -13.91
CA GLN A 355 8.14 19.34 -13.44
C GLN A 355 8.34 19.61 -11.95
N LYS A 356 8.15 18.59 -11.11
CA LYS A 356 8.38 18.68 -9.65
C LYS A 356 9.78 19.19 -9.29
N MET A 357 10.79 18.83 -10.09
CA MET A 357 12.15 19.31 -9.86
C MET A 357 12.33 20.78 -10.29
N ILE A 358 11.61 21.21 -11.31
CA ILE A 358 11.59 22.63 -11.73
C ILE A 358 10.97 23.46 -10.61
N GLU A 359 9.85 22.99 -10.04
CA GLU A 359 9.14 23.63 -8.92
C GLU A 359 10.01 23.68 -7.66
N GLU A 360 10.52 22.54 -7.19
CA GLU A 360 11.38 22.44 -6.00
C GLU A 360 12.64 23.31 -6.13
N PHE A 361 13.27 23.35 -7.31
CA PHE A 361 14.43 24.19 -7.53
C PHE A 361 14.06 25.68 -7.53
N HIS A 362 12.93 26.05 -8.14
CA HIS A 362 12.46 27.43 -8.16
C HIS A 362 12.14 27.93 -6.76
N GLU A 363 11.49 27.10 -5.94
CA GLU A 363 11.20 27.41 -4.55
C GLU A 363 12.48 27.64 -3.72
N LYS A 364 13.48 26.75 -3.87
CA LYS A 364 14.75 26.84 -3.12
C LYS A 364 15.66 27.97 -3.57
N GLU A 365 15.71 28.26 -4.88
CA GLU A 365 16.75 29.11 -5.48
C GLU A 365 16.22 30.38 -6.16
N GLY A 366 14.90 30.55 -6.28
CA GLY A 366 14.26 31.66 -6.99
C GLY A 366 14.60 31.74 -8.48
N LYS A 367 15.13 30.65 -9.06
CA LYS A 367 15.69 30.60 -10.42
C LYS A 367 15.07 29.48 -11.23
N LYS A 368 15.11 29.61 -12.57
CA LYS A 368 14.66 28.54 -13.47
C LYS A 368 15.74 27.47 -13.59
N LEU A 369 15.45 26.24 -13.14
CA LEU A 369 16.38 25.11 -13.16
C LEU A 369 17.08 24.94 -14.52
N GLY A 370 16.32 24.87 -15.61
CA GLY A 370 16.87 24.67 -16.96
C GLY A 370 17.77 25.80 -17.47
N ARG A 371 17.77 26.99 -16.83
CA ARG A 371 18.69 28.09 -17.15
C ARG A 371 20.02 27.98 -16.40
N VAL A 372 20.00 27.43 -15.19
CA VAL A 372 21.20 27.25 -14.35
C VAL A 372 21.88 25.91 -14.67
N HIS A 373 21.08 24.87 -14.81
CA HIS A 373 21.50 23.49 -14.98
C HIS A 373 20.72 22.87 -16.14
N ARG A 374 21.34 22.80 -17.33
CA ARG A 374 20.70 22.20 -18.50
C ARG A 374 20.74 20.67 -18.37
N ALA A 375 19.59 20.02 -18.51
CA ALA A 375 19.46 18.55 -18.44
C ALA A 375 20.38 17.85 -19.44
N LYS A 376 20.56 18.43 -20.64
CA LYS A 376 21.46 17.91 -21.67
C LYS A 376 22.92 17.88 -21.22
N ASP A 377 23.39 18.98 -20.63
CA ASP A 377 24.80 19.15 -20.27
C ASP A 377 25.17 18.26 -19.08
N ILE A 378 24.29 18.21 -18.06
CA ILE A 378 24.45 17.27 -16.94
C ILE A 378 24.35 15.83 -17.45
N GLY A 379 23.39 15.54 -18.33
CA GLY A 379 23.25 14.19 -18.90
C GLY A 379 24.50 13.75 -19.67
N ALA A 380 25.13 14.63 -20.46
CA ALA A 380 26.38 14.34 -21.14
C ALA A 380 27.53 14.08 -20.16
N ALA A 381 27.66 14.89 -19.11
CA ALA A 381 28.66 14.68 -18.06
C ALA A 381 28.44 13.35 -17.31
N MET A 382 27.18 13.00 -17.00
CA MET A 382 26.85 11.74 -16.35
C MET A 382 27.05 10.53 -17.27
N LEU A 383 26.81 10.65 -18.56
CA LEU A 383 27.10 9.58 -19.52
C LEU A 383 28.60 9.33 -19.66
N ALA A 384 29.41 10.40 -19.70
CA ALA A 384 30.86 10.27 -19.72
C ALA A 384 31.39 9.58 -18.45
N ARG A 385 30.77 9.84 -17.31
CA ARG A 385 31.12 9.23 -16.02
C ARG A 385 30.59 7.80 -15.86
N HIS A 386 29.37 7.55 -16.33
CA HIS A 386 28.66 6.28 -16.22
C HIS A 386 28.17 5.83 -17.61
N PRO A 387 29.07 5.27 -18.45
CA PRO A 387 28.71 4.84 -19.80
C PRO A 387 27.53 3.86 -19.84
N VAL A 388 27.35 3.05 -18.78
CA VAL A 388 26.22 2.12 -18.63
C VAL A 388 24.84 2.79 -18.68
N LEU A 389 24.73 4.10 -18.43
CA LEU A 389 23.47 4.84 -18.62
C LEU A 389 23.03 4.88 -20.10
N GLY A 390 23.98 4.75 -21.03
CA GLY A 390 23.71 4.65 -22.46
C GLY A 390 23.09 3.32 -22.89
N GLU A 391 23.20 2.29 -22.05
CA GLU A 391 22.65 0.95 -22.32
C GLU A 391 21.16 0.84 -21.94
N LEU A 392 20.65 1.81 -21.17
CA LEU A 392 19.22 1.88 -20.86
C LEU A 392 18.42 2.04 -22.16
N LYS A 393 17.36 1.25 -22.27
CA LYS A 393 16.44 1.28 -23.41
C LYS A 393 15.01 1.14 -22.93
N PRO A 394 14.07 2.02 -23.34
CA PRO A 394 12.68 1.93 -22.91
C PRO A 394 12.11 0.56 -23.26
N ASP A 395 11.39 -0.04 -22.32
CA ASP A 395 10.72 -1.34 -22.45
C ASP A 395 11.65 -2.56 -22.63
N VAL A 396 12.97 -2.37 -22.55
CA VAL A 396 13.97 -3.45 -22.64
C VAL A 396 14.83 -3.51 -21.38
N LEU A 397 15.43 -2.38 -21.01
CA LEU A 397 16.21 -2.22 -19.78
C LEU A 397 15.92 -0.85 -19.18
N ASP A 398 14.94 -0.82 -18.28
CA ASP A 398 14.52 0.38 -17.58
C ASP A 398 14.20 0.10 -16.11
N TRP A 399 13.51 1.03 -15.46
CA TRP A 399 13.13 0.93 -14.06
C TRP A 399 12.47 -0.39 -13.71
N ALA A 400 11.69 -1.00 -14.60
CA ALA A 400 10.93 -2.20 -14.27
C ALA A 400 11.85 -3.42 -14.13
N ASN A 401 12.85 -3.54 -15.01
CA ASN A 401 13.88 -4.58 -14.94
C ASN A 401 14.76 -4.38 -13.70
N LEU A 402 15.27 -3.16 -13.50
CA LEU A 402 16.15 -2.85 -12.36
C LEU A 402 15.45 -3.08 -11.02
N GLN A 403 14.17 -2.72 -10.95
CA GLN A 403 13.34 -2.93 -9.76
C GLN A 403 13.08 -4.42 -9.49
N TYR A 404 12.97 -5.25 -10.52
CA TYR A 404 12.78 -6.68 -10.34
C TYR A 404 14.01 -7.35 -9.74
N GLU A 405 15.19 -7.04 -10.27
CA GLU A 405 16.46 -7.52 -9.73
C GLU A 405 16.66 -7.09 -8.28
N GLU A 406 16.39 -5.83 -7.97
CA GLU A 406 16.39 -5.32 -6.60
C GLU A 406 15.43 -6.10 -5.70
N ALA A 407 14.17 -6.23 -6.12
CA ALA A 407 13.16 -6.92 -5.34
C ALA A 407 13.55 -8.38 -5.07
N GLN A 408 14.23 -9.06 -6.00
CA GLN A 408 14.69 -10.43 -5.77
C GLN A 408 15.77 -10.50 -4.69
N CYS A 409 16.71 -9.55 -4.68
CA CYS A 409 17.72 -9.49 -3.61
C CYS A 409 17.07 -9.26 -2.24
N PHE A 410 16.13 -8.31 -2.12
CA PHE A 410 15.46 -8.04 -0.86
C PHE A 410 14.59 -9.20 -0.40
N ILE A 411 13.80 -9.80 -1.31
CA ILE A 411 12.99 -10.97 -0.97
C ILE A 411 13.87 -12.14 -0.53
N GLY A 412 14.95 -12.43 -1.26
CA GLY A 412 15.90 -13.48 -0.87
C GLY A 412 16.51 -13.23 0.51
N ALA A 413 16.85 -11.97 0.81
CA ALA A 413 17.42 -11.59 2.09
C ALA A 413 16.41 -11.77 3.22
N MET A 414 15.17 -11.30 3.03
CA MET A 414 14.09 -11.46 4.01
C MET A 414 13.79 -12.94 4.30
N MET A 415 13.80 -13.81 3.28
CA MET A 415 13.60 -15.25 3.46
C MET A 415 14.68 -15.85 4.36
N LYS A 416 15.96 -15.54 4.11
CA LYS A 416 17.09 -16.04 4.90
C LYS A 416 17.15 -15.46 6.31
N LEU A 417 16.85 -14.18 6.47
CA LEU A 417 16.78 -13.55 7.79
C LEU A 417 15.70 -14.19 8.65
N HIS A 418 14.59 -14.58 8.04
CA HIS A 418 13.57 -15.29 8.78
C HIS A 418 14.01 -16.70 9.21
N GLU A 419 14.79 -17.43 8.41
CA GLU A 419 15.38 -18.73 8.86
C GLU A 419 16.19 -18.55 10.16
N ASP A 420 16.75 -17.36 10.38
CA ASP A 420 17.45 -16.96 11.59
C ASP A 420 16.54 -16.31 12.67
N SER A 421 15.22 -16.33 12.49
CA SER A 421 14.22 -15.63 13.33
C SER A 421 14.45 -14.11 13.46
N ILE A 422 14.98 -13.50 12.40
CA ILE A 422 15.23 -12.05 12.34
C ILE A 422 14.10 -11.36 11.56
N PRO A 423 13.33 -10.46 12.20
CA PRO A 423 12.26 -9.73 11.55
C PRO A 423 12.80 -8.62 10.66
N SER A 424 12.09 -8.33 9.57
CA SER A 424 12.43 -7.24 8.68
C SER A 424 11.19 -6.65 8.01
N LEU A 425 11.14 -5.31 7.90
CA LEU A 425 10.10 -4.60 7.16
C LEU A 425 10.70 -3.99 5.88
N PRO A 426 10.18 -4.33 4.69
CA PRO A 426 10.67 -3.76 3.44
C PRO A 426 10.16 -2.32 3.26
N VAL A 427 11.07 -1.43 2.86
CA VAL A 427 10.81 -0.01 2.58
C VAL A 427 11.53 0.36 1.28
N HIS A 428 10.83 0.28 0.15
CA HIS A 428 11.41 0.53 -1.18
C HIS A 428 12.68 -0.31 -1.43
N ASP A 429 13.84 0.33 -1.39
CA ASP A 429 15.20 -0.17 -1.58
C ASP A 429 15.98 -0.32 -0.25
N SER A 430 15.25 -0.52 0.85
CA SER A 430 15.81 -0.71 2.18
C SER A 430 15.01 -1.69 3.05
N LEU A 431 15.62 -2.15 4.14
CA LEU A 431 14.98 -2.95 5.20
C LEU A 431 15.06 -2.21 6.53
N ARG A 432 13.93 -2.12 7.23
CA ARG A 432 13.89 -1.71 8.64
C ARG A 432 13.98 -2.96 9.51
N VAL A 433 15.01 -3.02 10.35
CA VAL A 433 15.38 -4.20 11.17
C VAL A 433 15.75 -3.77 12.59
N ARG A 434 15.81 -4.69 13.55
CA ARG A 434 16.34 -4.38 14.90
C ARG A 434 17.81 -3.98 14.81
N VAL A 435 18.23 -3.04 15.64
CA VAL A 435 19.64 -2.59 15.69
C VAL A 435 20.59 -3.76 15.99
N ASP A 436 20.17 -4.66 16.89
CA ASP A 436 20.99 -5.80 17.32
C ASP A 436 21.23 -6.83 16.21
N ASP A 437 20.36 -6.88 15.19
CA ASP A 437 20.48 -7.81 14.07
C ASP A 437 21.29 -7.22 12.90
N LEU A 438 21.81 -5.98 13.03
CA LEU A 438 22.37 -5.22 11.91
C LEU A 438 23.53 -5.94 11.20
N GLU A 439 24.40 -6.61 11.96
CA GLU A 439 25.53 -7.34 11.38
C GLU A 439 25.05 -8.46 10.47
N ARG A 440 24.12 -9.29 10.96
CA ARG A 440 23.55 -10.41 10.21
C ARG A 440 22.74 -9.94 9.01
N VAL A 441 21.92 -8.90 9.17
CA VAL A 441 21.17 -8.27 8.08
C VAL A 441 22.11 -7.78 6.99
N SER A 442 23.20 -7.12 7.36
CA SER A 442 24.20 -6.61 6.42
C SER A 442 24.91 -7.74 5.67
N GLU A 443 25.26 -8.83 6.37
CA GLU A 443 25.88 -10.01 5.77
C GLU A 443 24.94 -10.66 4.74
N VAL A 444 23.71 -10.96 5.13
CA VAL A 444 22.72 -11.64 4.29
C VAL A 444 22.38 -10.79 3.07
N LEU A 445 22.11 -9.50 3.25
CA LEU A 445 21.77 -8.61 2.12
C LEU A 445 22.94 -8.50 1.12
N LYS A 446 24.19 -8.41 1.61
CA LYS A 446 25.37 -8.42 0.74
C LYS A 446 25.54 -9.74 0.01
N ALA A 447 25.29 -10.86 0.69
CA ALA A 447 25.38 -12.20 0.10
C ALA A 447 24.34 -12.40 -1.01
N GLU A 448 23.11 -11.90 -0.85
CA GLU A 448 22.07 -11.98 -1.88
C GLU A 448 22.43 -11.21 -3.15
N TYR A 449 22.88 -9.96 -3.00
CA TYR A 449 23.35 -9.17 -4.16
C TYR A 449 24.55 -9.83 -4.84
N ARG A 450 25.48 -10.40 -4.06
CA ARG A 450 26.64 -11.11 -4.63
C ARG A 450 26.21 -12.36 -5.39
N SER A 451 25.33 -13.16 -4.81
CA SER A 451 24.84 -14.40 -5.42
C SER A 451 24.04 -14.13 -6.69
N ARG A 452 23.20 -13.09 -6.67
CA ARG A 452 22.27 -12.79 -7.77
C ARG A 452 22.92 -11.99 -8.89
N LEU A 453 23.72 -10.98 -8.53
CA LEU A 453 24.22 -9.95 -9.46
C LEU A 453 25.75 -9.90 -9.52
N GLY A 454 26.46 -10.73 -8.76
CA GLY A 454 27.92 -10.83 -8.84
C GLY A 454 28.69 -9.68 -8.17
N PHE A 455 28.02 -8.81 -7.39
CA PHE A 455 28.69 -7.71 -6.68
C PHE A 455 28.25 -7.56 -5.22
N VAL A 456 29.09 -6.94 -4.40
CA VAL A 456 28.77 -6.61 -3.00
C VAL A 456 28.31 -5.15 -2.92
N PRO A 457 27.08 -4.87 -2.47
CA PRO A 457 26.55 -3.52 -2.38
C PRO A 457 27.18 -2.73 -1.22
N VAL A 458 27.18 -1.41 -1.36
CA VAL A 458 27.46 -0.50 -0.24
C VAL A 458 26.14 -0.22 0.47
N LEU A 459 26.10 -0.46 1.78
CA LEU A 459 24.93 -0.24 2.61
C LEU A 459 25.05 1.10 3.36
N GLU A 460 23.94 1.84 3.46
CA GLU A 460 23.80 3.04 4.28
C GLU A 460 22.82 2.77 5.43
N MET A 461 23.20 3.14 6.64
CA MET A 461 22.38 2.95 7.83
C MET A 461 21.72 4.27 8.22
N ASN A 462 20.40 4.29 8.26
CA ASN A 462 19.63 5.44 8.72
C ASN A 462 18.88 5.06 10.00
N LEU A 463 19.25 5.70 11.12
CA LEU A 463 18.50 5.61 12.37
C LEU A 463 17.09 6.17 12.13
#